data_AF-A0AAF0GWY0-F1
#
_entry.id   AF-A0AAF0GWY0-F1
#
_cell.length_a   1.000
_cell.length_b   1.000
_cell.length_c   1.000
_cell.angle_alpha   90.00
_cell.angle_beta   90.00
_cell.angle_gamma   90.00
#
_symmetry.space_group_name_H-M   'P 1'
#
loop_
_entity.id
_entity.type
_entity.pdbx_description
1 polymer ?
#
loop_
_entity_poly.entity_id
_entity_poly.type
_entity_poly.pdbx_seq_one_letter_code
_entity_poly.pdbx_strand_id
1 'polypeptide(L)'
;MLRVLLAILTGLVGAAVLHVIILLAIPHFSNRDAYTRAVAEGKPHQFHLLEETAEKKTLGSGDPFMRVAVCTFDIEDKPVRLTAIGAVPFWSVAVYDKASNEVFSMNDRTSAGGVMDILVADAVQIAAIRKAQPPALSQAILAESDQTKGYVVLRTMVPQPSFGEEAERFLNEAKCQPTAWK
;
A
#
# COMPACT_ATOMS: atom_id res chain seq x y z
N MET A 1 -43.76 31.80 18.62
CA MET A 1 -43.31 30.43 18.93
C MET A 1 -42.87 29.67 17.68
N LEU A 2 -43.68 29.59 16.61
CA LEU A 2 -43.32 28.89 15.36
C LEU A 2 -42.02 29.38 14.70
N ARG A 3 -41.77 30.70 14.68
CA ARG A 3 -40.50 31.27 14.13
C ARG A 3 -39.26 30.79 14.90
N VAL A 4 -39.37 30.63 16.21
CA VAL A 4 -38.27 30.14 17.06
C VAL A 4 -38.05 28.66 16.82
N LEU A 5 -39.13 27.87 16.72
CA LEU A 5 -39.06 26.45 16.38
C LEU A 5 -38.38 26.23 15.01
N LEU A 6 -38.79 26.99 13.99
CA LEU A 6 -38.18 26.93 12.65
C LEU A 6 -36.71 27.31 12.66
N ALA A 7 -36.33 28.35 13.42
CA ALA A 7 -34.93 28.75 13.55
C ALA A 7 -34.08 27.64 14.21
N ILE A 8 -34.59 27.00 15.27
CA ILE A 8 -33.91 25.87 15.93
C ILE A 8 -33.78 24.69 14.97
N LEU A 9 -34.85 24.31 14.27
CA LEU A 9 -34.83 23.17 13.36
C LEU A 9 -33.86 23.39 12.20
N THR A 10 -33.84 24.60 11.64
CA THR A 10 -32.90 24.97 10.57
C THR A 10 -31.46 24.92 11.09
N GLY A 11 -31.20 25.40 12.30
CA GLY A 11 -29.88 25.32 12.94
C GLY A 11 -29.42 23.88 13.17
N LEU A 12 -30.32 23.00 13.63
CA LEU A 12 -30.01 21.57 13.84
C LEU A 12 -29.71 20.85 12.52
N VAL A 13 -30.51 21.10 11.48
CA VAL A 13 -30.26 20.54 10.15
C VAL A 13 -28.92 21.05 9.60
N GLY A 14 -28.65 22.35 9.71
CA GLY A 14 -27.37 22.93 9.29
C GLY A 14 -26.17 22.34 10.04
N ALA A 15 -26.28 22.17 11.36
CA ALA A 15 -25.24 21.55 12.18
C ALA A 15 -25.01 20.07 11.80
N ALA A 16 -26.07 19.31 11.53
CA ALA A 16 -25.98 17.91 11.09
C ALA A 16 -25.28 17.81 9.72
N VAL A 17 -25.66 18.67 8.76
CA VAL A 17 -25.02 18.70 7.44
C VAL A 17 -23.54 19.06 7.56
N LEU A 18 -23.21 20.11 8.32
CA LEU A 18 -21.82 20.52 8.53
C LEU A 18 -21.01 19.42 9.21
N HIS A 19 -21.58 18.73 10.20
CA HIS A 19 -20.95 17.61 10.88
C HIS A 19 -20.61 16.48 9.91
N VAL A 20 -21.56 16.07 9.06
CA VAL A 20 -21.34 15.04 8.03
C VAL A 20 -20.25 15.46 7.05
N ILE A 21 -20.29 16.70 6.55
CA ILE A 21 -19.26 17.22 5.63
C ILE A 21 -17.88 17.17 6.28
N ILE A 22 -17.75 17.62 7.53
CA ILE A 22 -16.47 17.59 8.26
C ILE A 22 -15.98 16.16 8.43
N LEU A 23 -16.84 15.22 8.85
CA LEU A 23 -16.45 13.82 9.02
C LEU A 23 -15.93 13.20 7.71
N LEU A 24 -16.58 13.49 6.58
CA LEU A 24 -16.14 12.99 5.27
C LEU A 24 -14.89 13.72 4.75
N ALA A 25 -14.66 14.96 5.17
CA ALA A 25 -13.48 15.74 4.78
C ALA A 25 -12.21 15.36 5.57
N ILE A 26 -12.34 14.90 6.82
CA ILE A 26 -11.21 14.57 7.71
C ILE A 26 -10.12 13.71 7.03
N PRO A 27 -10.42 12.62 6.31
CA PRO A 27 -9.39 11.78 5.69
C PRO A 27 -8.47 12.52 4.71
N HIS A 28 -8.99 13.56 4.04
CA HIS A 28 -8.24 14.33 3.04
C HIS A 28 -7.29 15.36 3.66
N PHE A 29 -7.53 15.76 4.91
CA PHE A 29 -6.75 16.77 5.64
C PHE A 29 -5.93 16.19 6.79
N SER A 30 -6.04 14.90 7.04
CA SER A 30 -5.30 14.23 8.11
C SER A 30 -3.86 13.97 7.70
N ASN A 31 -2.90 14.68 8.29
CA ASN A 31 -1.46 14.40 8.14
C ASN A 31 -0.98 13.16 8.92
N ARG A 32 -1.91 12.30 9.36
CA ARG A 32 -1.63 11.06 10.12
C ARG A 32 -2.16 9.83 9.38
N ASP A 33 -2.31 9.93 8.07
CA ASP A 33 -2.69 8.82 7.21
C ASP A 33 -1.57 7.78 7.06
N ALA A 34 -1.90 6.63 6.45
CA ALA A 34 -0.97 5.53 6.29
C ALA A 34 0.16 5.84 5.29
N TYR A 35 -0.12 6.61 4.23
CA TYR A 35 0.88 7.02 3.25
C TYR A 35 1.94 7.94 3.87
N THR A 36 1.51 8.98 4.60
CA THR A 36 2.40 9.91 5.29
C THR A 36 3.31 9.18 6.27
N ARG A 37 2.79 8.17 6.98
CA ARG A 37 3.60 7.34 7.86
C ARG A 37 4.56 6.44 7.08
N ALA A 38 4.14 5.85 5.96
CA ALA A 38 5.01 5.01 5.13
C ALA A 38 6.16 5.82 4.51
N VAL A 39 5.92 7.09 4.16
CA VAL A 39 6.96 8.03 3.73
C VAL A 39 7.97 8.32 4.85
N ALA A 40 7.51 8.33 6.11
CA ALA A 40 8.38 8.58 7.25
C ALA A 40 9.35 7.42 7.57
N GLU A 41 9.07 6.20 7.09
CA GLU A 41 9.93 5.02 7.33
C GLU A 41 11.29 5.11 6.59
N GLY A 42 11.37 5.84 5.47
CA GLY A 42 12.64 6.02 4.79
C GLY A 42 12.56 6.43 3.32
N LYS A 43 13.63 6.10 2.59
CA LYS A 43 13.78 6.45 1.17
C LYS A 43 12.73 5.71 0.31
N PRO A 44 12.17 6.36 -0.72
CA PRO A 44 11.27 5.68 -1.65
C PRO A 44 12.01 4.60 -2.44
N HIS A 45 11.25 3.67 -3.02
CA HIS A 45 11.76 2.56 -3.83
C HIS A 45 12.71 1.62 -3.07
N GLN A 46 12.40 1.39 -1.80
CA GLN A 46 13.06 0.41 -0.97
C GLN A 46 12.04 -0.11 0.05
N PHE A 47 12.07 -1.42 0.30
CA PHE A 47 11.32 -1.99 1.41
C PHE A 47 12.03 -1.67 2.73
N HIS A 48 11.26 -1.09 3.66
CA HIS A 48 11.66 -0.84 5.04
C HIS A 48 10.90 -1.80 5.93
N LEU A 49 11.62 -2.64 6.66
CA LEU A 49 11.04 -3.54 7.66
C LEU A 49 10.50 -2.69 8.82
N LEU A 50 9.22 -2.89 9.15
CA LEU A 50 8.59 -2.20 10.27
C LEU A 50 9.00 -2.85 11.60
N GLU A 51 9.18 -2.03 12.62
CA GLU A 51 9.43 -2.50 13.98
C GLU A 51 8.25 -3.33 14.52
N GLU A 52 8.56 -4.31 15.38
CA GLU A 52 7.58 -5.11 16.12
C GLU A 52 6.98 -4.33 17.30
N THR A 53 6.50 -3.12 17.04
CA THR A 53 5.88 -2.27 18.06
C THR A 53 4.37 -2.24 17.87
N ALA A 54 3.65 -2.33 18.99
CA ALA A 54 2.21 -2.11 19.05
C ALA A 54 1.85 -0.63 19.32
N GLU A 55 2.85 0.26 19.39
CA GLU A 55 2.60 1.67 19.63
C GLU A 55 1.83 2.30 18.47
N LYS A 56 0.67 2.89 18.76
CA LYS A 56 -0.20 3.53 17.75
C LYS A 56 0.47 4.68 16.98
N LYS A 57 1.63 5.17 17.45
CA LYS A 57 2.30 6.36 16.91
C LYS A 57 3.18 6.03 15.69
N THR A 58 3.66 4.80 15.55
CA THR A 58 4.57 4.33 14.47
C THR A 58 3.90 3.25 13.64
N LEU A 59 4.23 3.14 12.35
CA LEU A 59 3.75 1.98 11.57
C LEU A 59 4.43 0.75 12.14
N GLY A 60 3.62 -0.16 12.67
CA GLY A 60 4.08 -1.43 13.21
C GLY A 60 3.31 -2.56 12.56
N SER A 61 3.88 -3.76 12.63
CA SER A 61 3.17 -4.98 12.26
C SER A 61 1.83 -5.10 13.02
N GLY A 62 1.78 -4.63 14.27
CA GLY A 62 0.59 -4.64 15.13
C GLY A 62 0.14 -6.04 15.59
N ASP A 63 0.61 -7.08 14.90
CA ASP A 63 0.39 -8.49 15.18
C ASP A 63 1.75 -9.18 15.42
N PRO A 64 1.95 -9.83 16.59
CA PRO A 64 3.20 -10.53 16.91
C PRO A 64 3.53 -11.67 15.94
N PHE A 65 2.53 -12.25 15.28
CA PHE A 65 2.69 -13.34 14.31
C PHE A 65 2.92 -12.85 12.89
N MET A 66 3.03 -11.55 12.67
CA MET A 66 3.29 -10.99 11.36
C MET A 66 4.60 -10.18 11.38
N ARG A 67 5.30 -10.20 10.26
CA ARG A 67 6.33 -9.22 9.91
C ARG A 67 5.86 -8.46 8.70
N VAL A 68 6.15 -7.17 8.68
CA VAL A 68 5.64 -6.26 7.66
C VAL A 68 6.78 -5.38 7.18
N ALA A 69 6.89 -5.22 5.88
CA ALA A 69 7.74 -4.22 5.26
C ALA A 69 6.89 -3.30 4.37
N VAL A 70 7.30 -2.04 4.29
CA VAL A 70 6.62 -1.04 3.46
C VAL A 70 7.60 -0.44 2.45
N CYS A 71 7.12 -0.18 1.24
CA CYS A 71 7.86 0.59 0.24
C CYS A 71 6.97 1.69 -0.31
N THR A 72 7.43 2.95 -0.29
CA THR A 72 6.76 4.02 -1.02
C THR A 72 7.28 4.08 -2.46
N PHE A 73 6.41 4.45 -3.39
CA PHE A 73 6.76 4.54 -4.80
C PHE A 73 6.19 5.78 -5.47
N ASP A 74 6.82 6.13 -6.59
CA ASP A 74 6.38 7.11 -7.57
C ASP A 74 6.53 6.50 -8.97
N ILE A 75 5.43 6.44 -9.72
CA ILE A 75 5.38 5.92 -11.09
C ILE A 75 5.28 7.02 -12.15
N GLU A 76 5.41 8.30 -11.77
CA GLU A 76 5.31 9.45 -12.69
C GLU A 76 6.24 9.32 -13.91
N ASP A 77 7.51 8.97 -13.67
CA ASP A 77 8.50 8.79 -14.74
C ASP A 77 8.63 7.34 -15.23
N LYS A 78 8.58 6.39 -14.30
CA LYS A 78 8.88 4.97 -14.55
C LYS A 78 7.98 4.07 -13.70
N PRO A 79 7.46 2.97 -14.27
CA PRO A 79 6.74 1.96 -13.50
C PRO A 79 7.68 1.32 -12.48
N VAL A 80 7.10 0.79 -11.42
CA VAL A 80 7.84 0.16 -10.33
C VAL A 80 7.58 -1.33 -10.34
N ARG A 81 8.67 -2.12 -10.33
CA ARG A 81 8.63 -3.56 -10.22
C ARG A 81 8.83 -3.98 -8.77
N LEU A 82 7.94 -4.84 -8.30
CA LEU A 82 7.91 -5.43 -6.97
C LEU A 82 8.28 -6.90 -7.12
N THR A 83 9.40 -7.31 -6.54
CA THR A 83 9.85 -8.70 -6.60
C THR A 83 10.23 -9.22 -5.22
N ALA A 84 9.80 -10.43 -4.88
CA ALA A 84 10.24 -11.13 -3.68
C ALA A 84 10.28 -12.62 -3.95
N ILE A 85 11.35 -13.25 -3.50
CA ILE A 85 11.61 -14.68 -3.65
C ILE A 85 12.02 -15.19 -2.28
N GLY A 86 11.41 -16.26 -1.80
CA GLY A 86 11.79 -16.90 -0.57
C GLY A 86 10.74 -17.92 -0.13
N ALA A 87 11.17 -18.86 0.69
CA ALA A 87 10.28 -19.82 1.31
C ALA A 87 9.87 -19.26 2.68
N VAL A 88 8.64 -18.79 2.80
CA VAL A 88 8.05 -18.40 4.08
C VAL A 88 6.69 -19.09 4.20
N PRO A 89 6.19 -19.34 5.43
CA PRO A 89 4.94 -20.07 5.62
C PRO A 89 3.73 -19.42 4.94
N PHE A 90 3.77 -18.09 4.80
CA PHE A 90 2.77 -17.30 4.11
C PHE A 90 3.34 -15.93 3.78
N TRP A 91 3.01 -15.39 2.59
CA TRP A 91 3.21 -13.97 2.29
C TRP A 91 2.00 -13.36 1.59
N SER A 92 1.80 -12.07 1.80
CA SER A 92 0.81 -11.26 1.08
C SER A 92 1.36 -9.89 0.75
N VAL A 93 0.92 -9.32 -0.36
CA VAL A 93 1.29 -7.99 -0.81
C VAL A 93 0.03 -7.22 -1.17
N ALA A 94 -0.02 -5.96 -0.77
CA ALA A 94 -1.06 -5.03 -1.17
C ALA A 94 -0.41 -3.71 -1.63
N VAL A 95 -0.87 -3.19 -2.76
CA VAL A 95 -0.47 -1.93 -3.36
C VAL A 95 -1.59 -0.93 -3.07
N TYR A 96 -1.22 0.21 -2.50
CA TYR A 96 -2.13 1.30 -2.19
C TYR A 96 -1.72 2.56 -2.92
N ASP A 97 -2.69 3.37 -3.31
CA ASP A 97 -2.44 4.72 -3.79
C ASP A 97 -2.12 5.68 -2.62
N LYS A 98 -1.78 6.93 -2.95
CA LYS A 98 -1.53 7.99 -1.96
C LYS A 98 -2.72 8.25 -1.02
N ALA A 99 -3.94 8.03 -1.49
CA ALA A 99 -5.16 8.18 -0.69
C ALA A 99 -5.46 6.93 0.16
N SER A 100 -4.56 5.94 0.17
CA SER A 100 -4.70 4.66 0.87
C SER A 100 -5.84 3.78 0.34
N ASN A 101 -6.28 3.98 -0.91
CA ASN A 101 -7.15 3.03 -1.58
C ASN A 101 -6.34 1.83 -2.08
N GLU A 102 -6.88 0.63 -1.94
CA GLU A 102 -6.24 -0.58 -2.43
C GLU A 102 -6.36 -0.67 -3.96
N VAL A 103 -5.21 -0.67 -4.63
CA VAL A 103 -5.09 -0.76 -6.09
C VAL A 103 -4.98 -2.21 -6.53
N PHE A 104 -4.22 -3.02 -5.79
CA PHE A 104 -3.99 -4.42 -6.12
C PHE A 104 -3.55 -5.19 -4.88
N SER A 105 -3.93 -6.47 -4.77
CA SER A 105 -3.35 -7.37 -3.78
C SER A 105 -3.26 -8.81 -4.26
N MET A 106 -2.33 -9.55 -3.66
CA MET A 106 -2.07 -10.95 -3.95
C MET A 106 -1.41 -11.62 -2.74
N ASN A 107 -1.43 -12.94 -2.72
CA ASN A 107 -0.66 -13.76 -1.78
C ASN A 107 0.01 -14.94 -2.47
N ASP A 108 0.85 -15.65 -1.72
CA ASP A 108 1.50 -16.90 -2.13
C ASP A 108 0.57 -17.90 -2.83
N ARG A 109 -0.65 -18.09 -2.31
CA ARG A 109 -1.65 -19.05 -2.83
C ARG A 109 -2.29 -18.63 -4.16
N THR A 110 -2.30 -17.34 -4.46
CA THR A 110 -2.89 -16.77 -5.68
C THR A 110 -1.83 -16.40 -6.72
N SER A 111 -0.55 -16.39 -6.32
CA SER A 111 0.58 -16.15 -7.20
C SER A 111 0.93 -17.38 -8.06
N ALA A 112 1.36 -17.14 -9.29
CA ALA A 112 1.92 -18.19 -10.13
C ALA A 112 3.31 -18.58 -9.60
N GLY A 113 3.46 -19.83 -9.13
CA GLY A 113 4.74 -20.36 -8.68
C GLY A 113 5.21 -19.87 -7.30
N GLY A 114 4.36 -19.20 -6.51
CA GLY A 114 4.72 -18.72 -5.17
C GLY A 114 5.66 -17.51 -5.15
N VAL A 115 5.90 -16.89 -6.31
CA VAL A 115 6.81 -15.76 -6.48
C VAL A 115 6.02 -14.45 -6.56
N MET A 116 6.51 -13.43 -5.87
CA MET A 116 5.99 -12.08 -6.06
C MET A 116 6.72 -11.44 -7.24
N ASP A 117 6.00 -11.15 -8.33
CA ASP A 117 6.49 -10.37 -9.48
C ASP A 117 5.36 -9.50 -10.03
N ILE A 118 5.31 -8.25 -9.58
CA ILE A 118 4.24 -7.30 -9.90
C ILE A 118 4.87 -6.05 -10.48
N LEU A 119 4.28 -5.51 -11.53
CA LEU A 119 4.62 -4.20 -12.08
C LEU A 119 3.48 -3.23 -11.84
N VAL A 120 3.74 -2.20 -11.05
CA VAL A 120 2.80 -1.09 -10.83
C VAL A 120 3.08 0.00 -11.86
N ALA A 121 2.05 0.39 -12.60
CA ALA A 121 2.16 1.31 -13.71
C ALA A 121 0.82 2.02 -13.96
N ASP A 122 0.85 3.17 -14.64
CA ASP A 122 -0.39 3.84 -15.08
C ASP A 122 -0.95 3.19 -16.35
N ALA A 123 -2.18 3.55 -16.73
CA ALA A 123 -2.85 3.00 -17.91
C ALA A 123 -2.05 3.21 -19.22
N VAL A 124 -1.36 4.35 -19.38
CA VAL A 124 -0.58 4.69 -20.57
C VAL A 124 0.69 3.83 -20.64
N GLN A 125 1.38 3.68 -19.51
CA GLN A 125 2.54 2.80 -19.36
C GLN A 125 2.16 1.34 -19.62
N ILE A 126 1.05 0.84 -19.04
CA ILE A 126 0.56 -0.52 -19.26
C ILE A 126 0.26 -0.77 -20.73
N ALA A 127 -0.44 0.14 -21.40
CA ALA A 127 -0.75 0.01 -22.83
C ALA A 127 0.54 -0.11 -23.67
N ALA A 128 1.56 0.67 -23.32
CA ALA A 128 2.82 0.66 -24.03
C ALA A 128 3.67 -0.60 -23.72
N ILE A 129 3.65 -1.11 -22.49
CA ILE A 129 4.26 -2.39 -22.10
C ILE A 129 3.60 -3.56 -22.83
N ARG A 130 2.26 -3.58 -22.90
CA ARG A 130 1.51 -4.61 -23.63
C ARG A 130 1.84 -4.61 -25.12
N LYS A 131 2.13 -3.45 -25.70
CA LYS A 131 2.59 -3.32 -27.09
C LYS A 131 4.03 -3.81 -27.30
N ALA A 132 4.94 -3.48 -26.38
CA ALA A 132 6.35 -3.83 -26.49
C ALA A 132 6.64 -5.30 -26.14
N GLN A 133 5.80 -5.92 -25.30
CA GLN A 133 5.94 -7.31 -24.82
C GLN A 133 7.37 -7.68 -24.38
N PRO A 134 7.99 -6.91 -23.48
CA PRO A 134 9.36 -7.17 -23.07
C PRO A 134 9.46 -8.54 -22.36
N PRO A 135 10.42 -9.42 -22.74
CA PRO A 135 10.54 -10.76 -22.16
C PRO A 135 10.66 -10.75 -20.63
N ALA A 136 11.31 -9.73 -20.07
CA ALA A 136 11.53 -9.57 -18.63
C ALA A 136 10.23 -9.37 -17.82
N LEU A 137 9.12 -8.99 -18.45
CA LEU A 137 7.81 -8.78 -17.82
C LEU A 137 6.77 -9.82 -18.27
N SER A 138 7.19 -10.88 -18.98
CA SER A 138 6.29 -11.88 -19.54
C SER A 138 5.46 -12.64 -18.50
N GLN A 139 5.95 -12.73 -17.26
CA GLN A 139 5.27 -13.39 -16.13
C GLN A 139 4.82 -12.39 -15.06
N ALA A 140 5.14 -11.10 -15.21
CA ALA A 140 4.82 -10.09 -14.22
C ALA A 140 3.34 -9.73 -14.29
N ILE A 141 2.71 -9.59 -13.13
CA ILE A 141 1.33 -9.10 -13.05
C ILE A 141 1.34 -7.58 -13.20
N LEU A 142 0.56 -7.06 -14.15
CA LEU A 142 0.43 -5.62 -14.36
C LEU A 142 -0.68 -5.07 -13.46
N ALA A 143 -0.30 -4.30 -12.45
CA ALA A 143 -1.21 -3.59 -11.56
C ALA A 143 -1.35 -2.14 -12.02
N GLU A 144 -2.56 -1.76 -12.45
CA GLU A 144 -2.88 -0.41 -12.93
C GLU A 144 -3.19 0.51 -11.74
N SER A 145 -2.51 1.65 -11.66
CA SER A 145 -2.76 2.68 -10.65
C SER A 145 -3.18 3.99 -11.29
N ASP A 146 -4.31 4.56 -10.83
CA ASP A 146 -4.80 5.87 -11.28
C ASP A 146 -3.97 7.04 -10.73
N GLN A 147 -3.28 6.82 -9.60
CA GLN A 147 -2.40 7.79 -8.95
C GLN A 147 -0.95 7.44 -9.19
N THR A 148 -0.09 8.45 -9.35
CA THR A 148 1.35 8.23 -9.57
C THR A 148 2.11 7.87 -8.30
N LYS A 149 1.58 8.24 -7.13
CA LYS A 149 2.25 8.01 -5.84
C LYS A 149 1.44 7.03 -5.01
N GLY A 150 2.16 6.19 -4.27
CA GLY A 150 1.55 5.20 -3.42
C GLY A 150 2.55 4.48 -2.55
N TYR A 151 2.10 3.39 -1.94
CA TYR A 151 2.91 2.54 -1.11
C TYR A 151 2.48 1.08 -1.22
N VAL A 152 3.43 0.19 -0.96
CA VAL A 152 3.25 -1.26 -0.96
C VAL A 152 3.44 -1.75 0.45
N VAL A 153 2.56 -2.64 0.89
CA VAL A 153 2.69 -3.36 2.16
C VAL A 153 2.91 -4.83 1.85
N LEU A 154 4.11 -5.31 2.15
CA LEU A 154 4.49 -6.72 2.08
C LEU A 154 4.44 -7.31 3.48
N ARG A 155 3.75 -8.44 3.63
CA ARG A 155 3.56 -9.11 4.92
C ARG A 155 3.97 -10.57 4.81
N THR A 156 4.56 -11.10 5.86
CA THR A 156 4.85 -12.53 6.03
C THR A 156 4.50 -12.99 7.43
N MET A 157 4.15 -14.26 7.58
CA MET A 157 3.76 -14.85 8.86
C MET A 157 4.96 -15.45 9.61
N VAL A 158 4.98 -15.27 10.92
CA VAL A 158 5.90 -15.89 11.87
C VAL A 158 5.06 -16.71 12.87
N PRO A 159 4.65 -17.95 12.53
CA PRO A 159 3.78 -18.77 13.39
C PRO A 159 4.41 -19.13 14.74
N GLN A 160 5.74 -19.21 14.78
CA GLN A 160 6.55 -19.48 15.96
C GLN A 160 7.89 -18.71 15.86
N PRO A 161 8.56 -18.41 16.98
CA PRO A 161 9.76 -17.55 16.99
C PRO A 161 10.89 -18.01 16.05
N SER A 162 11.01 -19.31 15.78
CA SER A 162 12.04 -19.85 14.89
C SER A 162 11.90 -19.43 13.42
N PHE A 163 10.73 -18.93 12.99
CA PHE A 163 10.54 -18.39 11.64
C PHE A 163 10.93 -16.91 11.51
N GLY A 164 11.26 -16.23 12.62
CA GLY A 164 11.53 -14.79 12.61
C GLY A 164 12.65 -14.39 11.66
N GLU A 165 13.80 -15.07 11.74
CA GLU A 165 14.96 -14.78 10.89
C GLU A 165 14.66 -14.98 9.39
N GLU A 166 13.93 -16.04 9.05
CA GLU A 166 13.54 -16.32 7.66
C GLU A 166 12.53 -15.30 7.13
N ALA A 167 11.57 -14.89 7.97
CA ALA A 167 10.61 -13.85 7.63
C ALA A 167 11.29 -12.49 7.39
N GLU A 168 12.20 -12.08 8.26
CA GLU A 168 12.96 -10.84 8.09
C GLU A 168 13.86 -10.88 6.86
N ARG A 169 14.53 -12.01 6.60
CA ARG A 169 15.34 -12.20 5.39
C ARG A 169 14.50 -12.04 4.13
N PHE A 170 13.34 -12.71 4.06
CA PHE A 170 12.41 -12.57 2.93
C PHE A 170 12.00 -11.11 2.67
N LEU A 171 11.67 -10.37 3.73
CA LEU A 171 11.27 -8.97 3.62
C LEU A 171 12.44 -8.05 3.22
N ASN A 172 13.65 -8.29 3.75
CA ASN A 172 14.84 -7.50 3.43
C ASN A 172 15.36 -7.76 2.01
N GLU A 173 15.17 -8.98 1.49
CA GLU A 173 15.57 -9.35 0.14
C GLU A 173 14.59 -8.87 -0.93
N ALA A 174 13.33 -8.60 -0.56
CA ALA A 174 12.33 -8.03 -1.44
C ALA A 174 12.81 -6.72 -2.10
N LYS A 175 12.45 -6.53 -3.37
CA LYS A 175 12.83 -5.35 -4.16
C LYS A 175 11.59 -4.58 -4.58
N CYS A 176 11.71 -3.27 -4.51
CA CYS A 176 10.71 -2.31 -4.94
C CYS A 176 11.47 -1.27 -5.77
N GLN A 177 11.58 -1.44 -7.08
CA GLN A 177 12.52 -0.67 -7.89
C GLN A 177 11.87 -0.08 -9.13
N PRO A 178 12.17 1.18 -9.50
CA PRO A 178 11.81 1.71 -10.80
C PRO A 178 12.45 0.84 -11.87
N THR A 179 11.68 0.44 -12.87
CA THR A 179 12.19 -0.37 -13.96
C THR A 179 12.06 0.36 -15.28
N ALA A 180 13.06 0.21 -16.14
CA ALA A 180 12.98 0.69 -17.50
C ALA A 180 12.06 -0.26 -18.29
N TRP A 181 11.09 0.30 -18.99
CA TRP A 181 10.15 -0.44 -19.83
C TRP A 181 10.25 -0.06 -21.32
N LYS A 182 11.09 0.92 -21.63
CA LYS A 182 11.49 1.35 -22.97
C LYS A 182 12.87 0.83 -23.29
#